data_AF-A0AAN9BUF9-F1
#
_entry.id   AF-A0AAN9BUF9-F1
#
_cell.length_a   1.000
_cell.length_b   1.000
_cell.length_c   1.000
_cell.angle_alpha   90.00
_cell.angle_beta   90.00
_cell.angle_gamma   90.00
#
_symmetry.space_group_name_H-M   'P 1'
#
loop_
_entity.id
_entity.type
_entity.pdbx_description
1 polymer ?
#
loop_
_entity_poly.entity_id
_entity_poly.type
_entity_poly.pdbx_seq_one_letter_code
_entity_poly.pdbx_strand_id
1 'polypeptide(L)'
;MSQLGLDEMLMYGEQLLTVLVGDNTEAATMHNIHEISRQVIAIRQKQMQQMKEDVEYLTREVGVSDGAGDSNSTPDDLASIETLLQNKVEAVSTQSSTVIRECQQLKEGLTKAQRELETLKEQRQSQKDAITAALPKARCDANLYSNITNLRWQFNTEPHEVKGYICNNAGVKTFNLNSQEVSRFFITNYLWDLIEEDW
;
A
#
# COMPACT_ATOMS: atom_id res chain seq x y z
N MET A 1 -12.29 -42.38 24.02
CA MET A 1 -10.86 -42.04 23.94
C MET A 1 -10.60 -40.91 24.92
N SER A 2 -9.83 -41.16 25.96
CA SER A 2 -9.54 -40.22 27.05
C SER A 2 -8.73 -39.02 26.52
N GLN A 3 -9.03 -37.80 26.97
CA GLN A 3 -8.32 -36.56 26.59
C GLN A 3 -6.79 -36.68 26.74
N LEU A 4 -6.33 -37.45 27.72
CA LEU A 4 -4.91 -37.75 27.95
C LEU A 4 -4.20 -38.38 26.75
N GLY A 5 -4.87 -39.26 26.01
CA GLY A 5 -4.27 -39.97 24.87
C GLY A 5 -4.12 -39.10 23.63
N LEU A 6 -4.89 -38.00 23.54
CA LEU A 6 -4.78 -37.05 22.43
C LEU A 6 -3.59 -36.10 22.67
N ASP A 7 -3.37 -35.68 23.91
CA ASP A 7 -2.24 -34.82 24.29
C ASP A 7 -0.89 -35.53 24.19
N GLU A 8 -0.82 -36.82 24.57
CA GLU A 8 0.39 -37.63 24.37
C GLU A 8 0.73 -37.76 22.87
N MET A 9 -0.29 -38.00 22.03
CA MET A 9 -0.09 -38.13 20.58
C MET A 9 0.36 -36.80 19.93
N LEU A 10 -0.10 -35.66 20.45
CA LEU A 10 0.35 -34.32 20.04
C LEU A 10 1.81 -34.06 20.45
N MET A 11 2.17 -34.37 21.69
CA MET A 11 3.54 -34.24 22.21
C MET A 11 4.56 -35.08 21.41
N TYR A 12 4.21 -36.33 21.05
CA TYR A 12 5.08 -37.16 20.22
C TYR A 12 5.15 -36.65 18.76
N GLY A 13 4.07 -36.06 18.25
CA GLY A 13 4.06 -35.39 16.95
C GLY A 13 5.01 -34.18 16.91
N GLU A 14 5.04 -33.39 17.98
CA GLU A 14 5.93 -32.22 18.13
C GLU A 14 7.41 -32.60 18.15
N GLN A 15 7.76 -33.69 18.85
CA GLN A 15 9.13 -34.19 18.91
C GLN A 15 9.59 -34.74 17.55
N LEU A 16 8.72 -35.46 16.84
CA LEU A 16 9.04 -35.99 15.51
C LEU A 16 9.26 -34.87 14.48
N LEU A 17 8.46 -33.80 14.57
CA LEU A 17 8.60 -32.62 13.73
C LEU A 17 9.89 -31.84 14.00
N THR A 18 10.30 -31.73 15.26
CA THR A 18 11.56 -31.06 15.62
C THR A 18 12.78 -31.82 15.08
N VAL A 19 12.71 -33.15 15.00
CA VAL A 19 13.79 -34.02 14.48
C VAL A 19 13.83 -34.08 12.96
N LEU A 20 12.68 -33.95 12.28
CA LEU A 20 12.59 -34.00 10.82
C LEU A 20 12.95 -32.66 10.13
N VAL A 21 12.93 -31.54 10.85
CA VAL A 21 13.12 -30.18 10.32
C VAL A 21 14.59 -29.76 10.40
N GLY A 22 15.42 -30.42 9.60
CA GLY A 22 16.82 -30.05 9.39
C GLY A 22 17.05 -28.91 8.39
N ASP A 23 16.00 -28.37 7.75
CA ASP A 23 16.13 -27.32 6.72
C ASP A 23 15.20 -26.10 6.91
N ASN A 24 15.81 -24.92 6.78
CA ASN A 24 15.43 -23.66 7.41
C ASN A 24 14.22 -22.91 6.78
N THR A 25 13.59 -23.45 5.72
CA THR A 25 12.44 -22.81 5.04
C THR A 25 11.09 -23.40 5.43
N GLU A 26 11.05 -24.68 5.78
CA GLU A 26 9.82 -25.35 6.23
C GLU A 26 9.53 -25.06 7.72
N ALA A 27 10.55 -24.71 8.50
CA ALA A 27 10.41 -24.29 9.88
C ALA A 27 9.54 -23.01 10.04
N ALA A 28 9.69 -22.05 9.13
CA ALA A 28 8.95 -20.78 9.19
C ALA A 28 7.47 -20.94 8.80
N THR A 29 7.18 -21.75 7.78
CA THR A 29 5.79 -22.04 7.38
C THR A 29 5.08 -22.88 8.43
N MET A 30 5.79 -23.83 9.06
CA MET A 30 5.26 -24.65 10.13
C MET A 30 5.01 -23.86 11.42
N HIS A 31 5.87 -22.89 11.76
CA HIS A 31 5.64 -21.98 12.89
C HIS A 31 4.36 -21.16 12.70
N ASN A 32 4.12 -20.65 11.48
CA ASN A 32 2.89 -19.91 11.16
C ASN A 32 1.65 -20.82 11.25
N ILE A 33 1.73 -22.06 10.75
CA ILE A 33 0.64 -23.04 10.86
C ILE A 33 0.33 -23.36 12.33
N HIS A 34 1.36 -23.49 13.16
CA HIS A 34 1.21 -23.73 14.59
C HIS A 34 0.56 -22.53 15.30
N GLU A 35 0.98 -21.31 14.98
CA GLU A 35 0.40 -20.10 15.54
C GLU A 35 -1.09 -19.96 15.16
N ILE A 36 -1.43 -20.19 13.90
CA ILE A 36 -2.82 -20.20 13.42
C ILE A 36 -3.63 -21.29 14.13
N SER A 37 -3.08 -22.50 14.26
CA SER A 37 -3.77 -23.60 14.96
C SER A 37 -4.05 -23.27 16.42
N ARG A 38 -3.09 -22.65 17.10
CA ARG A 38 -3.26 -22.19 18.49
C ARG A 38 -4.34 -21.12 18.61
N GLN A 39 -4.37 -20.15 17.69
CA GLN A 39 -5.41 -19.12 17.66
C GLN A 39 -6.80 -19.72 17.42
N VAL A 40 -6.92 -20.70 16.50
CA VAL A 40 -8.19 -21.40 16.22
C VAL A 40 -8.70 -22.15 17.46
N ILE A 41 -7.82 -22.82 18.20
CA ILE A 41 -8.19 -23.52 19.43
C ILE A 41 -8.69 -22.53 20.49
N ALA A 42 -7.99 -21.41 20.67
CA ALA A 42 -8.38 -20.38 21.63
C ALA A 42 -9.76 -19.76 21.30
N ILE A 43 -10.02 -19.49 20.01
CA ILE A 43 -11.32 -18.99 19.56
C ILE A 43 -12.43 -20.01 19.83
N ARG A 44 -12.20 -21.29 19.52
CA ARG A 44 -13.18 -22.36 19.78
C ARG A 44 -13.50 -22.51 21.26
N GLN A 45 -12.49 -22.45 22.13
CA GLN A 45 -12.71 -22.50 23.58
C GLN A 45 -13.54 -21.31 24.06
N LYS A 46 -13.24 -20.10 23.57
CA LYS A 46 -14.03 -18.90 23.91
C LYS A 46 -15.47 -19.02 23.45
N GLN A 47 -15.71 -19.48 22.22
CA GLN A 47 -17.06 -19.69 21.69
C GLN A 47 -17.83 -20.75 22.49
N MET A 48 -17.17 -21.84 22.89
CA MET A 48 -17.79 -22.89 23.70
C MET A 48 -18.17 -22.39 25.10
N GLN A 49 -17.33 -21.53 25.70
CA GLN A 49 -17.61 -20.91 26.99
C GLN A 49 -18.80 -19.94 26.89
N GLN A 50 -18.84 -19.11 25.85
CA GLN A 50 -19.99 -18.22 25.59
C GLN A 50 -21.28 -19.00 25.36
N MET A 51 -21.25 -20.06 24.54
CA MET A 51 -22.42 -20.90 24.31
C MET A 51 -22.90 -21.58 25.60
N LYS A 52 -21.99 -21.97 26.49
CA LYS A 52 -22.35 -22.52 27.80
C LYS A 52 -23.04 -21.48 28.68
N GLU A 53 -22.51 -20.26 28.73
CA GLU A 53 -23.09 -19.14 29.47
C GLU A 53 -24.48 -18.78 28.95
N ASP A 54 -24.65 -18.73 27.63
CA ASP A 54 -25.95 -18.48 26.99
C ASP A 54 -26.97 -19.59 27.30
N VAL A 55 -26.54 -20.86 27.24
CA VAL A 55 -27.40 -22.00 27.62
C VAL A 55 -27.77 -21.95 29.09
N GLU A 56 -26.84 -21.61 30.00
CA GLU A 56 -27.14 -21.46 31.42
C GLU A 56 -28.11 -20.30 31.68
N TYR A 57 -27.94 -19.19 30.96
CA TYR A 57 -28.85 -18.04 31.02
C TYR A 57 -30.27 -18.42 30.56
N LEU A 58 -30.39 -19.04 29.38
CA LEU A 58 -31.69 -19.46 28.82
C LEU A 58 -32.34 -20.57 29.67
N THR A 59 -31.56 -21.50 30.21
CA THR A 59 -32.09 -22.55 31.10
C THR A 59 -32.62 -21.95 32.41
N ARG A 60 -31.97 -20.91 32.93
CA ARG A 60 -32.45 -20.17 34.10
C ARG A 60 -33.73 -19.40 33.78
N GLU A 61 -33.80 -18.75 32.62
CA GLU A 61 -34.98 -17.99 32.18
C GLU A 61 -36.19 -18.91 31.93
N VAL A 62 -35.98 -20.05 31.27
CA VAL A 62 -37.02 -21.06 31.04
C VAL A 62 -37.46 -21.72 32.35
N GLY A 63 -36.54 -22.03 33.27
CA GLY A 63 -36.87 -22.57 34.59
C GLY A 63 -37.66 -21.59 35.48
N VAL A 64 -37.53 -20.28 35.26
CA VAL A 64 -38.34 -19.24 35.91
C VAL A 64 -39.71 -19.12 35.23
N SER A 65 -39.80 -19.33 33.92
CA SER A 65 -41.06 -19.28 33.16
C SER A 65 -41.97 -20.48 33.41
N ASP A 66 -41.43 -21.69 33.63
CA ASP A 66 -42.22 -22.89 33.95
C ASP A 66 -42.84 -22.87 35.37
N GLY A 67 -42.35 -21.98 36.26
CA GLY A 67 -42.91 -21.76 37.59
C GLY A 67 -44.00 -20.69 37.67
N ALA A 68 -44.23 -19.94 36.59
CA ALA A 68 -45.15 -18.81 36.53
C ALA A 68 -46.15 -19.00 35.38
N GLY A 69 -46.92 -20.07 35.45
CA GLY A 69 -48.20 -20.15 34.75
C GLY A 69 -49.23 -19.22 35.41
N ASP A 70 -49.07 -17.90 35.23
CA ASP A 70 -50.15 -16.94 35.49
C ASP A 70 -50.35 -16.07 34.26
N SER A 71 -51.36 -16.47 33.49
CA SER A 71 -51.83 -15.78 32.31
C SER A 71 -52.66 -14.58 32.75
N ASN A 72 -52.05 -13.41 32.89
CA ASN A 72 -52.78 -12.15 32.87
C ASN A 72 -51.85 -10.96 32.57
N SER A 73 -51.33 -10.91 31.34
CA SER A 73 -50.77 -9.67 30.79
C SER A 73 -51.93 -8.67 30.64
N THR A 74 -51.90 -7.58 31.41
CA THR A 74 -52.96 -6.58 31.34
C THR A 74 -52.97 -5.91 29.95
N PRO A 75 -54.13 -5.49 29.42
CA PRO A 75 -54.20 -4.83 28.10
C PRO A 75 -53.36 -3.54 28.00
N ASP A 76 -53.02 -2.91 29.14
CA ASP A 76 -52.13 -1.74 29.22
C ASP A 76 -50.65 -2.09 28.97
N ASP A 77 -50.21 -3.28 29.40
CA ASP A 77 -48.85 -3.77 29.18
C ASP A 77 -48.63 -4.11 27.70
N LEU A 78 -49.65 -4.70 27.05
CA LEU A 78 -49.63 -5.02 25.61
C LEU A 78 -49.55 -3.76 24.74
N ALA A 79 -50.31 -2.72 25.07
CA ALA A 79 -50.26 -1.44 24.35
C ALA A 79 -48.91 -0.72 24.55
N SER A 80 -48.34 -0.79 25.76
CA SER A 80 -46.99 -0.25 26.03
C SER A 80 -45.89 -1.00 25.27
N ILE A 81 -46.01 -2.32 25.13
CA ILE A 81 -45.05 -3.13 24.36
C ILE A 81 -45.19 -2.84 22.85
N GLU A 82 -46.41 -2.69 22.34
CA GLU A 82 -46.66 -2.36 20.94
C GLU A 82 -46.07 -1.00 20.55
N THR A 83 -46.27 0.04 21.39
CA THR A 83 -45.67 1.36 21.15
C THR A 83 -44.14 1.32 21.21
N LEU A 84 -43.56 0.51 22.11
CA LEU A 84 -42.12 0.35 22.22
C LEU A 84 -41.52 -0.41 21.02
N LEU A 85 -42.23 -1.39 20.48
CA LEU A 85 -41.88 -2.07 19.23
C LEU A 85 -41.99 -1.13 18.02
N GLN A 86 -43.06 -0.33 17.94
CA GLN A 86 -43.24 0.67 16.89
C GLN A 86 -42.07 1.66 16.85
N ASN A 87 -41.69 2.19 18.02
CA ASN A 87 -40.56 3.11 18.17
C ASN A 87 -39.23 2.44 17.79
N LYS A 88 -39.03 1.17 18.16
CA LYS A 88 -37.83 0.42 17.76
C LYS A 88 -37.79 0.18 16.26
N VAL A 89 -38.91 -0.14 15.63
CA VAL A 89 -39.02 -0.33 14.18
C VAL A 89 -38.72 0.98 13.44
N GLU A 90 -39.23 2.11 13.91
CA GLU A 90 -38.90 3.43 13.34
C GLU A 90 -37.42 3.80 13.55
N ALA A 91 -36.86 3.55 14.73
CA ALA A 91 -35.44 3.76 14.99
C ALA A 91 -34.54 2.91 14.09
N VAL A 92 -34.89 1.63 13.89
CA VAL A 92 -34.15 0.73 13.00
C VAL A 92 -34.33 1.15 11.53
N SER A 93 -35.51 1.59 11.12
CA SER A 93 -35.78 2.07 9.76
C SER A 93 -34.99 3.34 9.42
N THR A 94 -34.97 4.31 10.35
CA THR A 94 -34.18 5.55 10.20
C THR A 94 -32.68 5.26 10.19
N GLN A 95 -32.21 4.34 11.03
CA GLN A 95 -30.81 3.93 11.02
C GLN A 95 -30.43 3.17 9.73
N SER A 96 -31.30 2.29 9.24
CA SER A 96 -31.09 1.57 7.98
C SER A 96 -30.99 2.52 6.79
N SER A 97 -31.90 3.50 6.69
CA SER A 97 -31.84 4.50 5.62
C SER A 97 -30.59 5.39 5.69
N THR A 98 -30.12 5.71 6.90
CA THR A 98 -28.87 6.45 7.10
C THR A 98 -27.66 5.65 6.61
N VAL A 99 -27.57 4.37 6.99
CA VAL A 99 -26.49 3.47 6.54
C VAL A 99 -26.52 3.27 5.03
N ILE A 100 -27.70 3.14 4.42
CA ILE A 100 -27.84 3.03 2.95
C ILE A 100 -27.30 4.28 2.26
N ARG A 101 -27.61 5.47 2.78
CA ARG A 101 -27.11 6.74 2.26
C ARG A 101 -25.58 6.83 2.36
N GLU A 102 -25.02 6.45 3.49
CA GLU A 102 -23.56 6.44 3.70
C GLU A 102 -22.86 5.44 2.77
N CYS A 103 -23.43 4.25 2.59
CA CYS A 103 -22.94 3.26 1.62
C CYS A 103 -22.95 3.80 0.18
N GLN A 104 -24.00 4.52 -0.22
CA GLN A 104 -24.07 5.15 -1.53
C GLN A 104 -22.99 6.23 -1.69
N GLN A 105 -22.83 7.11 -0.70
CA GLN A 105 -21.79 8.14 -0.71
C GLN A 105 -20.37 7.56 -0.78
N LEU A 106 -20.10 6.49 -0.03
CA LEU A 106 -18.81 5.79 -0.08
C LEU A 106 -18.58 5.13 -1.44
N LYS A 107 -19.61 4.54 -2.04
CA LYS A 107 -19.52 3.92 -3.37
C LYS A 107 -19.23 4.96 -4.44
N GLU A 108 -19.90 6.12 -4.40
CA GLU A 108 -19.63 7.23 -5.29
C GLU A 108 -18.20 7.77 -5.12
N GLY A 109 -17.77 7.96 -3.85
CA GLY A 109 -16.40 8.36 -3.52
C GLY A 109 -15.35 7.38 -4.06
N LEU A 110 -15.59 6.08 -3.90
CA LEU A 110 -14.72 5.03 -4.44
C LEU A 110 -14.63 5.10 -5.97
N THR A 111 -15.75 5.27 -6.67
CA THR A 111 -15.75 5.36 -8.13
C THR A 111 -15.03 6.60 -8.64
N LYS A 112 -15.10 7.70 -7.90
CA LYS A 112 -14.38 8.94 -8.22
C LYS A 112 -12.87 8.75 -8.01
N ALA A 113 -12.48 8.20 -6.86
CA ALA A 113 -11.09 7.89 -6.56
C ALA A 113 -10.47 6.90 -7.57
N GLN A 114 -11.23 5.90 -8.01
CA GLN A 114 -10.79 4.96 -9.05
C GLN A 114 -10.54 5.67 -10.39
N ARG A 115 -11.46 6.57 -10.81
CA ARG A 115 -11.26 7.38 -12.01
C ARG A 115 -10.02 8.26 -11.91
N GLU A 116 -9.86 8.97 -10.80
CA GLU A 116 -8.67 9.80 -10.55
C GLU A 116 -7.38 8.97 -10.60
N LEU A 117 -7.39 7.78 -10.01
CA LEU A 117 -6.25 6.87 -10.03
C LEU A 117 -5.90 6.41 -11.45
N GLU A 118 -6.88 6.08 -12.28
CA GLU A 118 -6.63 5.74 -13.70
C GLU A 118 -6.09 6.93 -14.49
N THR A 119 -6.64 8.14 -14.30
CA THR A 119 -6.10 9.34 -14.97
C THR A 119 -4.65 9.62 -14.57
N LEU A 120 -4.30 9.44 -13.29
CA LEU A 120 -2.93 9.61 -12.80
C LEU A 120 -1.99 8.52 -13.33
N LYS A 121 -2.47 7.29 -13.52
CA LYS A 121 -1.69 6.22 -14.17
C LYS A 121 -1.39 6.55 -15.62
N GLU A 122 -2.38 7.02 -16.38
CA GLU A 122 -2.20 7.43 -17.78
C GLU A 122 -1.21 8.59 -17.90
N GLN A 123 -1.35 9.63 -17.05
CA GLN A 123 -0.40 10.73 -17.00
C GLN A 123 1.02 10.25 -16.68
N ARG A 124 1.18 9.39 -15.67
CA ARG A 124 2.49 8.83 -15.33
C ARG A 124 3.09 8.04 -16.49
N GLN A 125 2.28 7.24 -17.19
CA GLN A 125 2.75 6.46 -18.32
C GLN A 125 3.20 7.37 -19.47
N SER A 126 2.41 8.39 -19.82
CA SER A 126 2.78 9.36 -20.85
C SER A 126 4.09 10.11 -20.54
N GLN A 127 4.30 10.49 -19.27
CA GLN A 127 5.55 11.12 -18.84
C GLN A 127 6.73 10.15 -18.90
N LYS A 128 6.53 8.89 -18.49
CA LYS A 128 7.56 7.86 -18.62
C LYS A 128 7.94 7.63 -20.08
N ASP A 129 6.97 7.59 -20.98
CA ASP A 129 7.24 7.38 -22.41
C ASP A 129 8.00 8.58 -23.00
N ALA A 130 7.62 9.82 -22.63
CA ALA A 130 8.35 11.03 -23.04
C ALA A 130 9.79 11.07 -22.52
N ILE A 131 10.01 10.71 -21.25
CA ILE A 131 11.36 10.63 -20.64
C ILE A 131 12.17 9.50 -21.29
N THR A 132 11.56 8.34 -21.53
CA THR A 132 12.24 7.18 -22.12
C THR A 132 12.62 7.42 -23.58
N ALA A 133 11.86 8.22 -24.32
CA ALA A 133 12.18 8.58 -25.70
C ALA A 133 13.22 9.71 -25.82
N ALA A 134 13.12 10.76 -24.99
CA ALA A 134 13.94 11.96 -25.14
C ALA A 134 15.29 11.88 -24.40
N LEU A 135 15.33 11.25 -23.22
CA LEU A 135 16.51 11.25 -22.36
C LEU A 135 17.69 10.46 -22.97
N PRO A 136 17.50 9.27 -23.59
CA PRO A 136 18.60 8.55 -24.22
C PRO A 136 19.20 9.32 -25.39
N LYS A 137 18.35 9.99 -26.20
CA LYS A 137 18.81 10.78 -27.34
C LYS A 137 19.63 11.98 -26.88
N ALA A 138 19.11 12.77 -25.94
CA ALA A 138 19.83 13.93 -25.40
C ALA A 138 21.16 13.53 -24.73
N ARG A 139 21.19 12.38 -24.03
CA ARG A 139 22.42 11.84 -23.44
C ARG A 139 23.41 11.39 -24.50
N CYS A 140 22.95 10.70 -25.55
CA CYS A 140 23.79 10.32 -26.69
C CYS A 140 24.36 11.57 -27.39
N ASP A 141 23.54 12.58 -27.67
CA ASP A 141 23.96 13.81 -28.32
C ASP A 141 24.99 14.55 -27.46
N ALA A 142 24.72 14.73 -26.16
CA ALA A 142 25.66 15.36 -25.23
C ALA A 142 27.00 14.59 -25.13
N ASN A 143 26.93 13.26 -25.06
CA ASN A 143 28.12 12.41 -25.07
C ASN A 143 28.88 12.51 -26.39
N LEU A 144 28.18 12.54 -27.52
CA LEU A 144 28.78 12.66 -28.85
C LEU A 144 29.53 13.99 -28.97
N TYR A 145 28.90 15.10 -28.64
CA TYR A 145 29.56 16.42 -28.65
C TYR A 145 30.75 16.45 -27.68
N SER A 146 30.57 15.93 -26.48
CA SER A 146 31.62 15.83 -25.45
C SER A 146 32.83 15.00 -25.91
N ASN A 147 32.61 13.94 -26.68
CA ASN A 147 33.67 13.05 -27.17
C ASN A 147 34.35 13.59 -28.44
N ILE A 148 33.60 14.23 -29.35
CA ILE A 148 34.16 14.83 -30.57
C ILE A 148 35.01 16.04 -30.22
N THR A 149 34.52 16.90 -29.34
CA THR A 149 35.15 18.20 -29.05
C THR A 149 36.09 18.17 -27.86
N ASN A 150 36.02 17.13 -27.02
CA ASN A 150 36.68 17.07 -25.70
C ASN A 150 36.43 18.32 -24.84
N LEU A 151 35.33 19.02 -25.11
CA LEU A 151 34.94 20.25 -24.45
C LEU A 151 34.29 19.93 -23.10
N ARG A 152 34.64 20.72 -22.08
CA ARG A 152 34.06 20.65 -20.75
C ARG A 152 33.62 22.04 -20.32
N TRP A 153 32.33 22.18 -20.09
CA TRP A 153 31.70 23.43 -19.68
C TRP A 153 31.76 23.62 -18.16
N GLN A 154 32.00 24.85 -17.72
CA GLN A 154 31.91 25.24 -16.32
C GLN A 154 30.55 25.89 -16.06
N PHE A 155 29.61 25.12 -15.51
CA PHE A 155 28.23 25.57 -15.27
C PHE A 155 28.06 26.47 -14.04
N ASN A 156 29.07 26.57 -13.18
CA ASN A 156 29.06 27.45 -12.00
C ASN A 156 29.56 28.86 -12.37
N THR A 157 28.91 29.50 -13.33
CA THR A 157 29.28 30.82 -13.87
C THR A 157 28.02 31.66 -14.13
N GLU A 158 28.19 32.94 -14.45
CA GLU A 158 27.05 33.81 -14.78
C GLU A 158 26.34 33.30 -16.06
N PRO A 159 25.01 33.51 -16.21
CA PRO A 159 24.24 33.01 -17.35
C PRO A 159 24.74 33.51 -18.73
N HIS A 160 25.53 34.58 -18.72
CA HIS A 160 26.08 35.23 -19.90
C HIS A 160 27.54 34.85 -20.16
N GLU A 161 28.20 34.14 -19.23
CA GLU A 161 29.57 33.66 -19.40
C GLU A 161 29.58 32.27 -20.02
N VAL A 162 30.41 32.12 -21.04
CA VAL A 162 30.68 30.88 -21.75
C VAL A 162 32.10 30.48 -21.37
N LYS A 163 32.21 29.63 -20.34
CA LYS A 163 33.49 29.25 -19.73
C LYS A 163 33.68 27.75 -19.71
N GLY A 164 34.93 27.33 -19.88
CA GLY A 164 35.27 25.92 -19.85
C GLY A 164 36.71 25.64 -20.25
N TYR A 165 36.97 24.38 -20.56
CA TYR A 165 38.25 23.91 -21.03
C TYR A 165 38.10 22.82 -22.07
N ILE A 166 39.11 22.68 -22.92
CA ILE A 166 39.23 21.66 -23.95
C ILE A 166 40.49 20.86 -23.64
N CYS A 167 40.35 19.54 -23.59
CA CYS A 167 41.49 18.63 -23.42
C CYS A 167 41.91 18.12 -24.80
N ASN A 168 43.05 18.60 -25.31
CA ASN A 168 43.67 18.08 -26.52
C ASN A 168 44.86 17.18 -26.16
N ASN A 169 45.39 16.45 -27.15
CA ASN A 169 46.60 15.65 -26.99
C ASN A 169 47.83 16.50 -26.62
N ALA A 170 47.88 17.75 -27.09
CA ALA A 170 48.94 18.71 -26.78
C ALA A 170 48.81 19.36 -25.38
N GLY A 171 47.67 19.18 -24.68
CA GLY A 171 47.42 19.75 -23.35
C GLY A 171 46.02 20.33 -23.18
N VAL A 172 45.79 21.00 -22.04
CA VAL A 172 44.49 21.59 -21.69
C VAL A 172 44.46 23.08 -22.02
N LYS A 173 43.52 23.50 -22.87
CA LYS A 173 43.27 24.92 -23.20
C LYS A 173 42.01 25.39 -22.48
N THR A 174 42.06 26.56 -21.84
CA THR A 174 40.90 27.15 -21.14
C THR A 174 40.35 28.33 -21.93
N PHE A 175 39.05 28.58 -21.84
CA PHE A 175 38.40 29.74 -22.46
C PHE A 175 37.40 30.37 -21.50
N ASN A 176 37.23 31.69 -21.63
CA ASN A 176 36.21 32.47 -20.94
C ASN A 176 35.73 33.57 -21.89
N LEU A 177 34.46 33.51 -22.30
CA LEU A 177 33.87 34.43 -23.27
C LEU A 177 32.56 34.98 -22.71
N ASN A 178 32.27 36.26 -22.94
CA ASN A 178 30.99 36.86 -22.57
C ASN A 178 30.03 36.87 -23.77
N SER A 179 28.95 36.12 -23.69
CA SER A 179 27.92 36.03 -24.74
C SER A 179 27.18 37.34 -25.06
N GLN A 180 27.30 38.37 -24.22
CA GLN A 180 26.77 39.70 -24.50
C GLN A 180 27.72 40.58 -25.31
N GLU A 181 29.03 40.33 -25.23
CA GLU A 181 30.06 41.14 -25.88
C GLU A 181 30.48 40.56 -27.23
N VAL A 182 30.40 39.24 -27.39
CA VAL A 182 30.80 38.54 -28.62
C VAL A 182 29.63 37.81 -29.26
N SER A 183 29.58 37.90 -30.60
CA SER A 183 28.58 37.22 -31.42
C SER A 183 28.63 35.70 -31.22
N ARG A 184 27.44 35.06 -31.24
CA ARG A 184 27.32 33.59 -31.25
C ARG A 184 28.18 32.94 -32.33
N PHE A 185 28.27 33.54 -33.52
CA PHE A 185 29.09 33.03 -34.62
C PHE A 185 30.58 33.08 -34.29
N PHE A 186 31.03 34.17 -33.66
CA PHE A 186 32.42 34.30 -33.22
C PHE A 186 32.76 33.26 -32.15
N ILE A 187 31.89 33.09 -31.15
CA ILE A 187 32.08 32.11 -30.07
C ILE A 187 32.17 30.70 -30.65
N THR A 188 31.28 30.32 -31.57
CA THR A 188 31.31 28.99 -32.19
C THR A 188 32.59 28.77 -32.98
N ASN A 189 32.99 29.70 -33.86
CA ASN A 189 34.22 29.53 -34.64
C ASN A 189 35.46 29.47 -33.75
N TYR A 190 35.54 30.35 -32.75
CA TYR A 190 36.65 30.36 -31.80
C TYR A 190 36.77 29.03 -31.04
N LEU A 191 35.65 28.43 -30.64
CA LEU A 191 35.67 27.11 -29.99
C LEU A 191 36.08 25.99 -30.94
N TRP A 192 35.68 26.06 -32.22
CA TRP A 192 36.12 25.10 -33.24
C TRP A 192 37.62 25.22 -33.54
N ASP A 193 38.15 26.45 -33.63
CA ASP A 193 39.59 26.70 -33.85
C ASP A 193 40.47 26.17 -32.70
N LEU A 194 39.91 26.03 -31.49
CA LEU A 194 40.63 25.49 -30.33
C LEU A 194 40.72 23.96 -30.31
N ILE A 195 39.80 23.29 -31.00
CA ILE A 195 39.78 21.83 -31.14
C ILE A 195 40.84 21.48 -32.18
N GLU A 196 41.81 20.66 -31.79
CA GLU A 196 42.87 20.23 -32.71
C GLU A 196 42.30 19.29 -33.78
N GLU A 197 42.57 19.58 -35.06
CA GLU A 197 42.35 18.64 -36.17
C GLU A 197 43.45 17.57 -36.16
N ASP A 198 43.44 16.70 -35.14
CA ASP A 198 44.23 15.47 -35.18
C ASP A 198 43.42 14.43 -36.00
N TRP A 199 43.50 14.51 -37.33
CA TRP A 199 43.09 13.42 -38.24
C TRP A 199 44.30 12.64 -38.74
#